data_AF-A0A963NVX9-F1
#
_entry.id   AF-A0A963NVX9-F1
#
_cell.length_a   1.000
_cell.length_b   1.000
_cell.length_c   1.000
_cell.angle_alpha   90.00
_cell.angle_beta   90.00
_cell.angle_gamma   90.00
#
_symmetry.space_group_name_H-M   'P 1'
#
loop_
_entity.id
_entity.type
_entity.pdbx_description
1 polymer ?
#
loop_
_entity_poly.entity_id
_entity_poly.type
_entity_poly.pdbx_seq_one_letter_code
_entity_poly.pdbx_strand_id
1 'polypeptide(L)' 'VSVQGTVELAEISGSDTFVHAATPLGDLVAQVTGVHYFDLGAAVTLYFSPEQVYVFGGNGGLLLAPQRAGRI' A
#
# COMPACT_ATOMS: atom_id res chain seq x y z
N VAL A 1 6.26 -8.74 3.23
CA VAL A 1 6.38 -8.92 1.76
C VAL A 1 6.79 -7.60 1.16
N SER A 2 7.58 -7.61 0.09
CA SER A 2 8.01 -6.40 -0.62
C SER A 2 7.55 -6.43 -2.08
N VAL A 3 7.29 -5.24 -2.63
CA VAL A 3 6.90 -5.02 -4.01
C VAL A 3 7.67 -3.82 -4.54
N GLN A 4 8.30 -3.98 -5.70
CA GLN A 4 8.95 -2.87 -6.40
C GLN A 4 7.90 -2.02 -7.12
N GLY A 5 8.09 -0.71 -7.09
CA GLY A 5 7.22 0.25 -7.76
C GLY A 5 7.95 1.47 -8.27
N THR A 6 7.24 2.26 -9.06
CA THR A 6 7.68 3.57 -9.56
C THR A 6 6.67 4.61 -9.11
N VAL A 7 7.15 5.71 -8.53
CA VAL A 7 6.29 6.79 -8.03
C VAL A 7 5.58 7.49 -9.19
N GLU A 8 4.26 7.57 -9.10
CA GLU A 8 3.41 8.32 -10.04
C GLU A 8 2.90 9.64 -9.44
N LEU A 9 2.76 9.70 -8.12
CA LEU A 9 2.37 10.91 -7.38
C LEU A 9 2.72 10.76 -5.90
N ALA A 10 3.16 11.84 -5.27
CA ALA A 10 3.28 11.93 -3.82
C ALA A 10 2.52 13.16 -3.32
N GLU A 11 1.51 12.94 -2.48
CA GLU A 11 0.66 13.97 -1.90
C GLU A 11 0.99 14.15 -0.42
N ILE A 12 1.38 15.37 -0.01
CA ILE A 12 1.59 15.68 1.41
C ILE A 12 0.26 16.19 1.97
N SER A 13 -0.31 15.43 2.91
CA SER A 13 -1.58 15.72 3.57
C SER A 13 -1.37 15.85 5.08
N GLY A 14 -0.96 17.04 5.51
CA GLY A 14 -0.72 17.32 6.93
C GLY A 14 0.50 16.57 7.47
N SER A 15 0.27 15.62 8.38
CA SER A 15 1.33 14.82 9.01
C SER A 15 1.68 13.55 8.24
N ASP A 16 1.01 13.27 7.12
CA ASP A 16 1.23 12.06 6.33
C ASP A 16 1.53 12.40 4.87
N THR A 17 2.18 11.47 4.20
CA THR A 17 2.42 11.49 2.75
C THR A 17 1.75 10.26 2.12
N PHE A 18 0.92 10.48 1.10
CA PHE A 18 0.32 9.43 0.30
C PHE A 18 1.13 9.26 -0.98
N VAL A 19 1.69 8.06 -1.21
CA VAL A 19 2.52 7.74 -2.37
C VAL A 19 1.76 6.80 -3.27
N HIS A 20 1.44 7.25 -4.47
CA HIS A 20 0.88 6.45 -5.55
C HIS A 20 2.03 5.85 -6.34
N ALA A 21 2.02 4.53 -6.53
CA ALA A 21 3.05 3.83 -7.27
C ALA A 21 2.47 2.79 -8.22
N ALA A 22 2.96 2.80 -9.45
CA ALA A 22 2.76 1.72 -10.40
C ALA A 22 3.61 0.51 -9.97
N THR A 23 2.99 -0.66 -9.85
CA THR A 23 3.67 -1.91 -9.46
C THR A 23 3.25 -3.10 -10.34
N PRO A 24 3.99 -4.23 -10.30
CA PRO A 24 3.55 -5.46 -10.96
C PRO A 24 2.23 -6.04 -10.43
N LEU A 25 1.75 -5.58 -9.27
CA LEU A 25 0.46 -5.99 -8.70
C LEU A 25 -0.69 -5.04 -9.12
N GLY A 26 -0.41 -4.04 -9.96
CA GLY A 26 -1.29 -2.91 -10.24
C GLY A 26 -0.91 -1.68 -9.42
N ASP A 27 -1.77 -0.66 -9.48
CA ASP A 27 -1.53 0.60 -8.80
C ASP A 27 -1.77 0.46 -7.30
N LEU A 28 -0.80 0.92 -6.50
CA LEU A 28 -0.86 0.89 -5.06
C LEU A 28 -0.72 2.30 -4.49
N VAL A 29 -1.41 2.55 -3.37
CA VAL A 29 -1.27 3.76 -2.58
C VAL A 29 -0.75 3.40 -1.20
N ALA A 30 0.37 4.01 -0.79
CA ALA A 30 0.94 3.85 0.54
C ALA A 30 0.79 5.15 1.34
N GLN A 31 0.24 5.06 2.55
CA GLN A 31 0.27 6.15 3.52
C GLN A 31 1.52 6.02 4.39
N VAL A 32 2.35 7.05 4.41
CA VAL A 32 3.60 7.11 5.17
C VAL A 32 3.51 8.26 6.15
N THR A 33 3.71 7.96 7.44
CA THR A 33 3.74 8.99 8.46
C THR A 33 4.95 9.91 8.29
N GLY A 34 4.69 11.21 8.34
CA GLY A 34 5.66 12.27 8.15
C GLY A 34 5.53 12.97 6.79
N VAL A 35 6.34 14.02 6.64
CA VAL A 35 6.48 14.76 5.40
C VAL A 35 7.65 14.17 4.62
N HIS A 36 7.35 13.45 3.54
CA HIS A 36 8.35 12.80 2.70
C HIS A 36 8.21 13.33 1.27
N TYR A 37 9.34 13.68 0.67
CA TYR A 37 9.38 14.11 -0.73
C TYR A 37 9.82 12.93 -1.59
N PHE A 38 9.04 12.65 -2.64
CA PHE A 38 9.36 11.66 -3.65
C PHE A 38 9.28 12.32 -5.02
N ASP A 39 10.31 12.11 -5.84
CA ASP A 39 10.30 12.56 -7.22
C ASP A 39 9.40 11.68 -8.08
N LEU A 40 8.72 12.29 -9.05
CA LEU A 40 7.99 11.55 -10.08
C LEU A 40 8.94 10.63 -10.84
N GLY A 41 8.57 9.36 -11.01
CA GLY A 41 9.40 8.36 -11.67
C GLY A 41 10.49 7.74 -10.77
N ALA A 42 10.60 8.13 -9.50
CA ALA A 42 11.54 7.51 -8.58
C ALA A 42 11.18 6.04 -8.32
N ALA A 43 12.21 5.20 -8.22
CA ALA A 43 12.04 3.81 -7.80
C ALA A 43 11.76 3.74 -6.29
N VAL A 44 10.77 2.93 -5.91
CA VAL A 44 10.41 2.69 -4.51
C VAL A 44 10.20 1.20 -4.25
N THR A 45 10.48 0.77 -3.03
CA THR A 45 10.09 -0.56 -2.55
C THR A 45 9.04 -0.42 -1.46
N LEU A 46 7.85 -0.95 -1.72
CA LEU A 46 6.74 -0.98 -0.78
C LEU A 46 6.79 -2.25 0.05
N TYR A 47 6.47 -2.15 1.34
CA TYR A 47 6.44 -3.28 2.27
C TYR A 47 5.08 -3.38 2.92
N PHE A 48 4.51 -4.59 2.95
CA PHE A 48 3.27 -4.88 3.66
C PHE A 48 3.33 -6.23 4.36
N SER A 49 2.51 -6.40 5.39
CA SER A 49 2.32 -7.70 6.05
C SER A 49 1.25 -8.50 5.32
N PRO A 50 1.55 -9.68 4.76
CA PRO A 50 0.53 -10.54 4.16
C PRO A 50 -0.53 -11.01 5.16
N GLU A 51 -0.23 -11.01 6.46
CA GLU A 51 -1.21 -11.33 7.52
C GLU A 51 -2.30 -10.26 7.67
N GLN A 52 -2.10 -9.07 7.08
CA GLN A 52 -3.04 -7.95 7.10
C GLN A 52 -3.77 -7.75 5.76
N VAL A 53 -3.62 -8.68 4.81
CA VAL A 53 -4.26 -8.59 3.49
C VAL A 53 -5.64 -9.26 3.47
N TYR A 54 -6.55 -8.66 2.72
CA TYR A 54 -7.84 -9.26 2.35
C TYR A 54 -7.75 -9.86 0.95
N VAL A 55 -8.29 -11.07 0.76
CA VAL A 55 -8.32 -11.75 -0.54
C VAL A 55 -9.77 -11.99 -0.96
N PHE A 56 -10.10 -11.58 -2.18
CA PHE A 56 -11.42 -11.76 -2.78
C PHE A 56 -11.32 -12.67 -4.00
N GLY A 57 -12.30 -13.53 -4.20
CA GLY A 57 -12.43 -14.36 -5.40
C GLY A 57 -12.90 -13.54 -6.61
N GLY A 58 -12.82 -14.13 -7.80
CA GLY A 58 -13.25 -13.45 -9.05
C GLY A 58 -14.74 -13.07 -9.09
N ASN A 59 -15.58 -13.64 -8.20
CA ASN A 59 -16.97 -13.26 -8.00
C ASN A 59 -17.18 -12.15 -6.96
N GLY A 60 -16.10 -11.58 -6.41
CA GLY A 60 -16.12 -10.56 -5.36
C GLY A 60 -16.32 -11.10 -3.94
N GLY A 61 -16.48 -12.40 -3.75
CA GLY A 61 -16.63 -13.01 -2.41
C GLY A 61 -15.32 -12.99 -1.62
N LEU A 62 -15.40 -12.67 -0.32
CA LEU A 62 -14.25 -12.73 0.59
C LEU A 62 -13.79 -14.18 0.77
N LEU A 63 -12.52 -14.46 0.46
CA LEU A 63 -11.90 -15.78 0.63
C LEU A 63 -10.99 -15.83 1.86
N LEU A 64 -10.28 -14.73 2.15
CA LEU A 64 -9.40 -14.62 3.30
C LEU A 64 -9.49 -13.22 3.90
N ALA A 65 -9.56 -13.15 5.22
CA ALA A 65 -9.41 -11.93 5.99
C ALA A 65 -8.31 -12.10 7.05
N PRO A 66 -7.66 -11.01 7.45
CA PRO A 66 -6.73 -10.98 8.57
C PRO A 66 -7.37 -11.55 9.84
N GLN A 67 -6.57 -12.26 10.65
CA GLN A 67 -7.00 -12.67 11.98
C GLN A 67 -7.20 -11.42 12.84
N ARG A 68 -8.44 -11.13 13.21
CA ARG A 68 -8.74 -10.03 14.11
C ARG A 68 -8.37 -10.47 15.52
N ALA A 69 -7.23 -10.02 16.04
CA ALA A 69 -6.96 -10.13 17.46
C ALA A 69 -8.05 -9.32 18.19
N GLY A 70 -9.04 -10.01 18.74
CA GLY A 70 -10.08 -9.38 19.55
C GLY A 70 -9.41 -8.65 20.70
N ARG A 71 -9.60 -7.32 20.78
CA ARG A 71 -9.41 -6.63 22.05
C ARG A 71 -10.59 -7.03 22.94
N ILE A 72 -10.29 -7.76 24.01
CA ILE A 72 -11.15 -7.85 25.19
C ILE A 72 -10.88 -6.61 26.04
#